data_AF-A0A1S3QJM9-F1
#
_entry.id   AF-A0A1S3QJM9-F1
#
_cell.length_a   1.000
_cell.length_b   1.000
_cell.length_c   1.000
_cell.angle_alpha   90.00
_cell.angle_beta   90.00
_cell.angle_gamma   90.00
#
_symmetry.space_group_name_H-M   'P 1'
#
loop_
_entity.id
_entity.type
_entity.pdbx_description
1 polymer ?
#
loop_
_entity_poly.entity_id
_entity_poly.type
_entity_poly.pdbx_seq_one_letter_code
_entity_poly.pdbx_strand_id
1 'polypeptide(L)'
;MRDLLTHLQDNNMMDSVENCLIHLDITSLDIQQVVQMCWDNQLYDAMIYVFNRGMNDYINPMEKLFQVIGPPLREGKALTDEQVVMGNKLLVYISCSLAGRAYPLGDIPEDLVSQVKNQVFEFLIRLHSAEAAQEEELYPYIRTLVHFDTPEFLNVLALTLEDFKNDKQALEYQQRIVDILLKVMVENSDFTPSQVGLHYLGNRVPFQICSRALFLSVACGLVRSCDPVEAVIGSQVLLELLQVGGVGQFDEGRLLGLAEKAEFYQICEFLYEQKHLHDKILHCYLRDPVRKEEIFNYIHNLLSMPGYSSEEKHCVWDKALLHIAELVTLDPVKSADMVAMHFPEEVRPIITRLQVS
;
A
#
# COMPACT_ATOMS: atom_id res chain seq x y z
N MET A 1 -13.82 -45.01 -19.36
CA MET A 1 -13.52 -43.62 -18.91
C MET A 1 -12.02 -43.46 -18.69
N ARG A 2 -11.37 -44.31 -17.88
CA ARG A 2 -9.91 -44.49 -17.92
C ARG A 2 -9.42 -44.63 -19.37
N ASP A 3 -10.02 -45.52 -20.16
CA ASP A 3 -9.65 -45.71 -21.57
C ASP A 3 -9.83 -44.47 -22.46
N LEU A 4 -10.74 -43.55 -22.11
CA LEU A 4 -10.94 -42.30 -22.86
C LEU A 4 -9.86 -41.28 -22.50
N LEU A 5 -9.50 -41.18 -21.21
CA LEU A 5 -8.37 -40.37 -20.76
C LEU A 5 -7.05 -40.90 -21.31
N THR A 6 -6.84 -42.23 -21.30
CA THR A 6 -5.66 -42.87 -21.89
C THR A 6 -5.62 -42.67 -23.40
N HIS A 7 -6.74 -42.80 -24.11
CA HIS A 7 -6.79 -42.52 -25.55
C HIS A 7 -6.57 -41.05 -25.89
N LEU A 8 -7.07 -40.10 -25.09
CA LEU A 8 -6.81 -38.68 -25.30
C LEU A 8 -5.35 -38.31 -25.00
N GLN A 9 -4.76 -38.97 -23.99
CA GLN A 9 -3.34 -38.87 -23.65
C GLN A 9 -2.46 -39.42 -24.78
N ASP A 10 -2.80 -40.59 -25.33
CA ASP A 10 -2.09 -41.22 -26.46
C ASP A 10 -2.16 -40.38 -27.74
N ASN A 11 -3.18 -39.51 -27.86
CA ASN A 11 -3.37 -38.61 -29.00
C ASN A 11 -2.89 -37.16 -28.75
N ASN A 12 -2.19 -36.89 -27.64
CA ASN A 12 -1.68 -35.55 -27.28
C ASN A 12 -2.73 -34.43 -27.20
N MET A 13 -4.01 -34.76 -26.95
CA MET A 13 -5.12 -33.79 -26.90
C MET A 13 -5.33 -33.25 -25.47
N MET A 14 -4.31 -32.65 -24.88
CA MET A 14 -4.28 -32.32 -23.45
C MET A 14 -5.28 -31.22 -23.05
N ASP A 15 -5.54 -30.23 -23.91
CA ASP A 15 -6.59 -29.21 -23.67
C ASP A 15 -7.99 -29.84 -23.59
N SER A 16 -8.22 -30.91 -24.35
CA SER A 16 -9.48 -31.65 -24.30
C SER A 16 -9.58 -32.49 -23.03
N VAL A 17 -8.46 -33.01 -22.53
CA VAL A 17 -8.41 -33.72 -21.24
C VAL A 17 -8.74 -32.78 -20.09
N GLU A 18 -8.15 -31.58 -20.05
CA GLU A 18 -8.43 -30.59 -19.01
C GLU A 18 -9.89 -30.15 -19.01
N ASN A 19 -10.44 -29.81 -20.18
CA ASN A 19 -11.87 -29.47 -20.31
C ASN A 19 -12.79 -30.64 -19.93
N CYS A 20 -12.44 -31.88 -20.30
CA CYS A 20 -13.22 -33.04 -19.88
C CYS A 20 -13.18 -33.24 -18.37
N LEU A 21 -12.01 -33.12 -17.73
CA LEU A 21 -11.84 -33.31 -16.29
C LEU A 21 -12.62 -32.28 -15.47
N ILE A 22 -12.65 -31.01 -15.90
CA ILE A 22 -13.36 -29.92 -15.22
C ILE A 22 -14.90 -30.11 -15.26
N HIS A 23 -15.40 -30.94 -16.18
CA HIS A 23 -16.84 -31.22 -16.33
C HIS A 23 -17.25 -32.63 -15.87
N LEU A 24 -16.33 -33.41 -15.33
CA LEU A 24 -16.57 -34.78 -14.86
C LEU A 24 -16.83 -34.85 -13.35
N ASP A 25 -17.63 -35.83 -12.92
CA ASP A 25 -17.79 -36.16 -11.50
C ASP A 25 -16.59 -37.01 -11.01
N ILE A 26 -15.67 -36.32 -10.33
CA ILE A 26 -14.34 -36.82 -9.95
C ILE A 26 -14.41 -37.86 -8.82
N THR A 27 -15.53 -37.93 -8.09
CA THR A 27 -15.72 -38.82 -6.93
C THR A 27 -15.55 -40.31 -7.26
N SER A 28 -15.67 -40.66 -8.54
CA SER A 28 -15.55 -42.03 -9.05
C SER A 28 -14.17 -42.39 -9.61
N LEU A 29 -13.24 -41.45 -9.65
CA LEU A 29 -11.91 -41.61 -10.25
C LEU A 29 -10.83 -41.86 -9.21
N ASP A 30 -9.73 -42.48 -9.65
CA ASP A 30 -8.50 -42.60 -8.85
C ASP A 30 -7.80 -41.24 -8.78
N ILE A 31 -8.10 -40.48 -7.72
CA ILE A 31 -7.68 -39.09 -7.55
C ILE A 31 -6.15 -38.96 -7.62
N GLN A 32 -5.39 -39.88 -7.01
CA GLN A 32 -3.93 -39.82 -7.02
C GLN A 32 -3.36 -39.97 -8.43
N GLN A 33 -3.89 -40.91 -9.20
CA GLN A 33 -3.48 -41.11 -10.59
C GLN A 33 -3.81 -39.90 -11.46
N VAL A 34 -5.02 -39.32 -11.29
CA VAL A 34 -5.44 -38.14 -12.06
C VAL A 34 -4.59 -36.92 -11.70
N VAL A 35 -4.33 -36.69 -10.42
CA VAL A 35 -3.47 -35.58 -9.96
C VAL A 35 -2.05 -35.71 -10.53
N GLN A 36 -1.48 -36.92 -10.50
CA GLN A 36 -0.14 -37.16 -11.05
C GLN A 36 -0.12 -36.90 -12.57
N MET A 37 -1.12 -37.39 -13.29
CA MET A 37 -1.24 -37.15 -14.73
C MET A 37 -1.38 -35.66 -15.03
N CYS A 38 -2.23 -34.92 -14.31
CA CYS A 38 -2.37 -33.48 -14.49
C CYS A 38 -1.05 -32.76 -14.21
N TRP A 39 -0.31 -33.16 -13.19
CA TRP A 39 0.99 -32.58 -12.85
C TRP A 39 2.03 -32.80 -13.96
N ASP A 40 2.18 -34.04 -14.41
CA ASP A 40 3.17 -34.43 -15.43
C ASP A 40 2.91 -33.75 -16.78
N ASN A 41 1.67 -33.32 -17.01
CA ASN A 41 1.24 -32.66 -18.24
C ASN A 41 0.89 -31.17 -18.06
N GLN A 42 1.28 -30.55 -16.95
CA GLN A 42 1.09 -29.11 -16.68
C GLN A 42 -0.40 -28.64 -16.69
N LEU A 43 -1.35 -29.55 -16.45
CA LEU A 43 -2.79 -29.27 -16.37
C LEU A 43 -3.18 -28.76 -14.96
N TYR A 44 -2.68 -27.59 -14.59
CA TYR A 44 -2.85 -27.06 -13.23
C TYR A 44 -4.30 -26.74 -12.88
N ASP A 45 -5.15 -26.36 -13.84
CA ASP A 45 -6.55 -26.03 -13.54
C ASP A 45 -7.36 -27.29 -13.23
N ALA A 46 -7.15 -28.34 -14.03
CA ALA A 46 -7.70 -29.66 -13.73
C ALA A 46 -7.18 -30.20 -12.39
N MET A 47 -5.88 -30.04 -12.09
CA MET A 47 -5.33 -30.48 -10.81
C MET A 47 -6.03 -29.80 -9.62
N ILE A 48 -6.12 -28.46 -9.64
CA ILE A 48 -6.78 -27.69 -8.56
C ILE A 48 -8.25 -28.11 -8.45
N TYR A 49 -8.95 -28.25 -9.57
CA TYR A 49 -10.34 -28.70 -9.60
C TYR A 49 -10.52 -30.07 -8.94
N VAL A 50 -9.64 -31.03 -9.24
CA VAL A 50 -9.65 -32.39 -8.70
C VAL A 50 -9.46 -32.41 -7.19
N PHE A 51 -8.53 -31.62 -6.65
CA PHE A 51 -8.38 -31.49 -5.20
C PHE A 51 -9.58 -30.84 -4.53
N ASN A 52 -10.08 -29.73 -5.09
CA ASN A 52 -11.16 -28.96 -4.48
C ASN A 52 -12.49 -29.73 -4.49
N ARG A 53 -12.88 -30.31 -5.63
CA ARG A 53 -14.15 -31.03 -5.77
C ARG A 53 -14.05 -32.49 -5.35
N GLY A 54 -12.92 -33.14 -5.58
CA GLY A 54 -12.73 -34.55 -5.26
C GLY A 54 -12.37 -34.80 -3.79
N MET A 55 -11.63 -33.88 -3.16
CA MET A 55 -11.12 -34.06 -1.79
C MET A 55 -11.56 -32.98 -0.79
N ASN A 56 -12.25 -31.92 -1.24
CA ASN A 56 -12.51 -30.70 -0.45
C ASN A 56 -11.22 -30.13 0.16
N ASP A 57 -10.11 -30.25 -0.58
CA ASP A 57 -8.79 -29.84 -0.12
C ASP A 57 -8.29 -28.64 -0.93
N TYR A 58 -8.35 -27.48 -0.29
CA TYR A 58 -7.98 -26.21 -0.91
C TYR A 58 -6.52 -25.84 -0.70
N ILE A 59 -5.80 -26.56 0.18
CA ILE A 59 -4.46 -26.19 0.64
C ILE A 59 -3.36 -26.96 -0.08
N ASN A 60 -3.51 -28.27 -0.25
CA ASN A 60 -2.51 -29.10 -0.95
C ASN A 60 -2.20 -28.63 -2.38
N PRO A 61 -3.18 -28.15 -3.19
CA PRO A 61 -2.88 -27.55 -4.49
C PRO A 61 -1.96 -26.34 -4.39
N MET A 62 -2.21 -25.44 -3.43
CA MET A 62 -1.36 -24.25 -3.24
C MET A 62 0.04 -24.67 -2.82
N GLU A 63 0.16 -25.58 -1.85
CA GLU A 63 1.44 -26.05 -1.35
C GLU A 63 2.32 -26.64 -2.47
N LYS A 64 1.73 -27.48 -3.34
CA LYS A 64 2.42 -28.01 -4.53
C LYS A 64 2.91 -26.91 -5.48
N LEU A 65 2.10 -25.89 -5.74
CA LEU A 65 2.49 -24.79 -6.63
C LEU A 65 3.62 -23.95 -6.00
N PHE A 66 3.52 -23.64 -4.70
CA PHE A 66 4.55 -22.91 -3.95
C PHE A 66 5.90 -23.64 -3.93
N GLN A 67 5.90 -24.98 -3.86
CA GLN A 67 7.15 -25.77 -3.91
C GLN A 67 7.91 -25.60 -5.23
N VAL A 68 7.24 -25.26 -6.33
CA VAL A 68 7.88 -25.06 -7.64
C VAL A 68 8.34 -23.61 -7.84
N ILE A 69 7.52 -22.63 -7.45
CA ILE A 69 7.84 -21.21 -7.66
C ILE A 69 8.70 -20.61 -6.54
N GLY A 70 8.61 -21.13 -5.31
CA GLY A 70 9.27 -20.58 -4.12
C GLY A 70 10.80 -20.67 -4.17
N PRO A 71 11.40 -21.85 -4.44
CA PRO A 71 12.86 -21.99 -4.52
C PRO A 71 13.54 -21.02 -5.51
N PRO A 72 13.15 -20.93 -6.79
CA PRO A 72 13.82 -20.03 -7.73
C PRO A 72 13.68 -18.55 -7.34
N LEU A 73 12.53 -18.13 -6.81
CA LEU A 73 12.32 -16.75 -6.35
C LEU A 73 13.18 -16.41 -5.12
N ARG A 74 13.32 -17.33 -4.16
CA ARG A 74 14.20 -17.16 -3.00
C ARG A 74 15.67 -17.03 -3.39
N GLU A 75 16.08 -17.70 -4.45
CA GLU A 75 17.44 -17.61 -4.99
C GLU A 75 17.64 -16.40 -5.92
N GLY A 76 16.61 -15.56 -6.13
CA GLY A 76 16.65 -14.42 -7.05
C GLY A 76 16.78 -14.81 -8.53
N LYS A 77 16.42 -16.04 -8.89
CA LYS A 77 16.46 -16.53 -10.27
C LYS A 77 15.21 -16.12 -11.03
N ALA A 78 15.39 -15.78 -12.30
CA ALA A 78 14.28 -15.56 -13.22
C ALA A 78 13.45 -16.85 -13.38
N LEU A 79 12.13 -16.71 -13.34
CA LEU A 79 11.20 -17.80 -13.60
C LEU A 79 11.15 -18.10 -15.10
N THR A 80 10.90 -19.37 -15.43
CA THR A 80 10.55 -19.81 -16.79
C THR A 80 9.13 -19.36 -17.15
N ASP A 81 8.81 -19.25 -18.43
CA ASP A 81 7.45 -18.87 -18.89
C ASP A 81 6.37 -19.79 -18.29
N GLU A 82 6.67 -21.09 -18.16
CA GLU A 82 5.77 -22.07 -17.53
C GLU A 82 5.53 -21.77 -16.04
N GLN A 83 6.58 -21.41 -15.29
CA GLN A 83 6.48 -21.02 -13.88
C GLN A 83 5.74 -19.68 -13.70
N VAL A 84 5.87 -18.76 -14.64
CA VAL A 84 5.11 -17.50 -14.64
C VAL A 84 3.62 -17.78 -14.85
N VAL A 85 3.26 -18.61 -15.83
CA VAL A 85 1.86 -19.04 -16.04
C VAL A 85 1.31 -19.72 -14.79
N MET A 86 2.08 -20.60 -14.17
CA MET A 86 1.73 -21.29 -12.93
C MET A 86 1.50 -20.31 -11.77
N GLY A 87 2.40 -19.35 -11.56
CA GLY A 87 2.28 -18.36 -10.49
C GLY A 87 1.08 -17.42 -10.69
N ASN A 88 0.77 -17.05 -11.94
CA ASN A 88 -0.44 -16.30 -12.26
C ASN A 88 -1.72 -17.09 -11.91
N LYS A 89 -1.77 -18.37 -12.26
CA LYS A 89 -2.88 -19.27 -11.88
C LYS A 89 -2.99 -19.40 -10.35
N LEU A 90 -1.87 -19.47 -9.63
CA LEU A 90 -1.85 -19.49 -8.17
C LEU A 90 -2.45 -18.21 -7.57
N LEU A 91 -2.09 -17.03 -8.06
CA LEU A 91 -2.66 -15.76 -7.59
C LEU A 91 -4.16 -15.68 -7.83
N VAL A 92 -4.62 -16.05 -9.03
CA VAL A 92 -6.05 -16.11 -9.36
C VAL A 92 -6.76 -17.12 -8.46
N TYR A 93 -6.15 -18.26 -8.19
CA TYR A 93 -6.72 -19.28 -7.30
C TYR A 93 -6.88 -18.79 -5.85
N ILE A 94 -5.86 -18.12 -5.30
CA ILE A 94 -5.92 -17.48 -3.98
C ILE A 94 -7.04 -16.44 -3.95
N SER A 95 -7.11 -15.58 -4.98
CA SER A 95 -8.16 -14.56 -5.11
C SER A 95 -9.56 -15.17 -5.13
N CYS A 96 -9.79 -16.20 -5.95
CA CYS A 96 -11.06 -16.90 -6.02
C CYS A 96 -11.43 -17.54 -4.66
N SER A 97 -10.48 -18.22 -4.02
CA SER A 97 -10.72 -18.88 -2.73
C SER A 97 -11.09 -17.88 -1.62
N LEU A 98 -10.41 -16.73 -1.57
CA LEU A 98 -10.70 -15.66 -0.61
C LEU A 98 -12.01 -14.90 -0.94
N ALA A 99 -12.40 -14.85 -2.21
CA ALA A 99 -13.69 -14.31 -2.66
C ALA A 99 -14.86 -15.29 -2.49
N GLY A 100 -14.61 -16.56 -2.13
CA GLY A 100 -15.64 -17.59 -2.02
C GLY A 100 -16.04 -18.24 -3.36
N ARG A 101 -15.26 -18.03 -4.42
CA ARG A 101 -15.46 -18.63 -5.75
C ARG A 101 -14.63 -19.90 -5.90
N ALA A 102 -15.18 -20.91 -6.56
CA ALA A 102 -14.42 -22.11 -6.89
C ALA A 102 -13.55 -21.85 -8.12
N TYR A 103 -12.39 -22.51 -8.16
CA TYR A 103 -11.48 -22.46 -9.29
C TYR A 103 -11.44 -23.83 -9.99
N PRO A 104 -11.37 -23.87 -11.34
CA PRO A 104 -11.42 -22.73 -12.26
C PRO A 104 -12.85 -22.20 -12.50
N LEU A 105 -13.89 -22.98 -12.16
CA LEU A 105 -15.29 -22.66 -12.47
C LEU A 105 -16.22 -22.96 -11.28
N GLY A 106 -17.20 -22.07 -11.09
CA GLY A 106 -18.28 -22.19 -10.11
C GLY A 106 -18.00 -21.49 -8.78
N ASP A 107 -18.81 -21.83 -7.77
CA ASP A 107 -18.71 -21.24 -6.42
C ASP A 107 -18.35 -22.31 -5.38
N ILE A 108 -17.69 -21.87 -4.31
CA ILE A 108 -17.45 -22.71 -3.13
C ILE A 108 -18.79 -22.84 -2.40
N PRO A 109 -19.16 -24.05 -1.92
CA PRO A 109 -20.38 -24.23 -1.13
C PRO A 109 -20.44 -23.24 0.04
N GLU A 110 -21.59 -22.57 0.23
CA GLU A 110 -21.74 -21.48 1.22
C GLU A 110 -21.34 -21.89 2.65
N ASP A 111 -21.57 -23.16 3.00
CA ASP A 111 -21.19 -23.78 4.27
C ASP A 111 -19.67 -23.92 4.45
N LEU A 112 -18.92 -24.03 3.36
CA LEU A 112 -17.46 -24.16 3.34
C LEU A 112 -16.74 -22.83 3.15
N VAL A 113 -17.38 -21.80 2.61
CA VAL A 113 -16.73 -20.52 2.24
C VAL A 113 -15.91 -19.95 3.40
N SER A 114 -16.50 -19.80 4.59
CA SER A 114 -15.79 -19.23 5.75
C SER A 114 -14.61 -20.10 6.19
N GLN A 115 -14.76 -21.43 6.13
CA GLN A 115 -13.69 -22.36 6.47
C GLN A 115 -12.52 -22.24 5.47
N VAL A 116 -12.82 -22.23 4.16
CA VAL A 116 -11.80 -22.12 3.11
C VAL A 116 -11.04 -20.79 3.23
N LYS A 117 -11.75 -19.67 3.43
CA LYS A 117 -11.11 -18.36 3.65
C LYS A 117 -10.11 -18.41 4.81
N ASN A 118 -10.53 -18.95 5.96
CA ASN A 118 -9.66 -19.08 7.13
C ASN A 118 -8.46 -20.00 6.87
N GLN A 119 -8.67 -21.15 6.21
CA GLN A 119 -7.59 -22.08 5.89
C GLN A 119 -6.55 -21.43 4.95
N VAL A 120 -6.99 -20.70 3.92
CA VAL A 120 -6.11 -20.00 2.98
C VAL A 120 -5.34 -18.90 3.71
N PHE A 121 -5.99 -18.12 4.57
CA PHE A 121 -5.30 -17.11 5.38
C PHE A 121 -4.27 -17.71 6.33
N GLU A 122 -4.64 -18.75 7.07
CA GLU A 122 -3.74 -19.45 7.98
C GLU A 122 -2.54 -20.03 7.25
N PHE A 123 -2.74 -20.52 6.02
CA PHE A 123 -1.66 -21.00 5.17
C PHE A 123 -0.70 -19.87 4.79
N LEU A 124 -1.21 -18.72 4.31
CA LEU A 124 -0.37 -17.59 3.87
C LEU A 124 0.50 -17.03 5.01
N ILE A 125 -0.02 -17.00 6.23
CA ILE A 125 0.68 -16.45 7.41
C ILE A 125 1.54 -17.48 8.15
N ARG A 126 1.71 -18.70 7.62
CA ARG A 126 2.58 -19.72 8.24
C ARG A 126 4.00 -19.20 8.38
N LEU A 127 4.61 -19.47 9.53
CA LEU A 127 5.98 -19.03 9.82
C LEU A 127 7.02 -19.73 8.95
N HIS A 128 6.80 -21.02 8.65
CA HIS A 128 7.72 -21.85 7.88
C HIS A 128 6.92 -22.77 6.94
N SER A 129 7.58 -23.30 5.92
CA SER A 129 7.02 -24.32 5.04
C SER A 129 6.99 -25.69 5.73
N ALA A 130 6.26 -26.65 5.16
CA ALA A 130 6.22 -28.02 5.72
C ALA A 130 7.60 -28.71 5.68
N GLU A 131 8.46 -28.32 4.74
CA GLU A 131 9.82 -28.84 4.53
C GLU A 131 10.86 -27.74 4.81
N ALA A 132 10.71 -27.05 5.95
CA ALA A 132 11.55 -25.91 6.30
C ALA A 132 13.05 -26.27 6.31
N ALA A 133 13.81 -25.63 5.41
CA ALA A 133 15.27 -25.63 5.46
C ALA A 133 15.75 -24.80 6.68
N GLN A 134 16.95 -25.10 7.20
CA GLN A 134 17.53 -24.33 8.32
C GLN A 134 17.73 -22.84 8.00
N GLU A 135 17.81 -22.48 6.72
CA GLU A 135 17.99 -21.12 6.22
C GLU A 135 16.68 -20.47 5.75
N GLU A 136 15.53 -21.12 5.96
CA GLU A 136 14.24 -20.57 5.52
C GLU A 136 13.84 -19.34 6.34
N GLU A 137 13.56 -18.24 5.65
CA GLU A 137 13.07 -17.01 6.25
C GLU A 137 11.60 -17.14 6.70
N LEU A 138 11.23 -16.34 7.70
CA LEU A 138 9.87 -16.30 8.22
C LEU A 138 8.88 -15.85 7.14
N TYR A 139 7.72 -16.50 7.11
CA TYR A 139 6.61 -16.23 6.20
C TYR A 139 6.95 -16.49 4.72
N PRO A 140 7.39 -17.72 4.38
CA PRO A 140 7.89 -18.05 3.05
C PRO A 140 6.84 -17.86 1.95
N TYR A 141 5.56 -18.08 2.24
CA TYR A 141 4.48 -17.95 1.25
C TYR A 141 4.19 -16.50 0.88
N ILE A 142 4.05 -15.62 1.87
CA ILE A 142 3.91 -14.17 1.61
C ILE A 142 5.15 -13.64 0.91
N ARG A 143 6.37 -14.02 1.36
CA ARG A 143 7.62 -13.65 0.67
C ARG A 143 7.58 -14.08 -0.80
N THR A 144 7.22 -15.32 -1.07
CA THR A 144 7.15 -15.85 -2.44
C THR A 144 6.17 -15.06 -3.30
N LEU A 145 4.96 -14.76 -2.81
CA LEU A 145 3.96 -13.98 -3.59
C LEU A 145 4.42 -12.54 -3.83
N VAL A 146 5.02 -11.91 -2.83
CA VAL A 146 5.56 -10.54 -2.94
C VAL A 146 6.69 -10.50 -3.97
N HIS A 147 7.61 -11.48 -3.98
CA HIS A 147 8.68 -11.57 -4.98
C HIS A 147 8.18 -12.01 -6.37
N PHE A 148 7.08 -12.75 -6.45
CA PHE A 148 6.51 -13.20 -7.72
C PHE A 148 5.87 -12.05 -8.49
N ASP A 149 4.85 -11.43 -7.90
CA ASP A 149 4.10 -10.32 -8.49
C ASP A 149 3.49 -9.50 -7.35
N THR A 150 4.27 -8.53 -6.86
CA THR A 150 3.83 -7.60 -5.83
C THR A 150 2.51 -6.91 -6.16
N PRO A 151 2.35 -6.24 -7.34
CA PRO A 151 1.14 -5.46 -7.60
C PRO A 151 -0.12 -6.34 -7.63
N GLU A 152 -0.08 -7.48 -8.32
CA GLU A 152 -1.26 -8.35 -8.40
C GLU A 152 -1.57 -8.98 -7.04
N PHE A 153 -0.57 -9.40 -6.26
CA PHE A 153 -0.80 -9.92 -4.92
C PHE A 153 -1.45 -8.88 -3.99
N LEU A 154 -0.97 -7.62 -4.01
CA LEU A 154 -1.57 -6.55 -3.21
C LEU A 154 -2.99 -6.22 -3.67
N ASN A 155 -3.29 -6.31 -4.97
CA ASN A 155 -4.65 -6.17 -5.50
C ASN A 155 -5.58 -7.28 -5.00
N VAL A 156 -5.12 -8.54 -5.00
CA VAL A 156 -5.85 -9.67 -4.43
C VAL A 156 -6.16 -9.44 -2.96
N LEU A 157 -5.18 -8.99 -2.18
CA LEU A 157 -5.42 -8.61 -0.79
C LEU A 157 -6.44 -7.48 -0.68
N ALA A 158 -6.28 -6.36 -1.39
CA ALA A 158 -7.22 -5.24 -1.33
C ALA A 158 -8.67 -5.66 -1.58
N LEU A 159 -8.93 -6.43 -2.65
CA LEU A 159 -10.27 -6.93 -2.99
C LEU A 159 -10.87 -7.79 -1.86
N THR A 160 -10.05 -8.65 -1.25
CA THR A 160 -10.52 -9.51 -0.16
C THR A 160 -10.74 -8.72 1.12
N LEU A 161 -9.93 -7.68 1.37
CA LEU A 161 -10.00 -6.86 2.57
C LEU A 161 -11.29 -6.01 2.64
N GLU A 162 -11.87 -5.64 1.51
CA GLU A 162 -13.12 -4.86 1.46
C GLU A 162 -14.34 -5.63 1.97
N ASP A 163 -14.34 -6.96 1.86
CA ASP A 163 -15.46 -7.84 2.21
C ASP A 163 -15.57 -8.11 3.72
N PHE A 164 -14.52 -7.86 4.51
CA PHE A 164 -14.43 -8.29 5.92
C PHE A 164 -14.91 -7.28 6.96
N LYS A 165 -15.61 -6.21 6.56
CA LYS A 165 -15.96 -5.07 7.43
C LYS A 165 -16.75 -5.42 8.70
N ASN A 166 -17.36 -6.60 8.79
CA ASN A 166 -18.26 -6.98 9.88
C ASN A 166 -17.77 -8.17 10.73
N ASP A 167 -16.61 -8.76 10.45
CA ASP A 167 -16.10 -9.94 11.17
C ASP A 167 -14.83 -9.61 11.97
N LYS A 168 -14.87 -9.80 13.29
CA LYS A 168 -13.74 -9.55 14.20
C LYS A 168 -12.54 -10.44 13.91
N GLN A 169 -12.78 -11.72 13.60
CA GLN A 169 -11.71 -12.66 13.32
C GLN A 169 -11.03 -12.31 12.00
N ALA A 170 -11.83 -11.90 11.02
CA ALA A 170 -11.27 -11.42 9.76
C ALA A 170 -10.39 -10.18 9.98
N LEU A 171 -10.86 -9.16 10.71
CA LEU A 171 -10.07 -7.98 11.07
C LEU A 171 -8.70 -8.32 11.71
N GLU A 172 -8.63 -9.34 12.56
CA GLU A 172 -7.37 -9.82 13.13
C GLU A 172 -6.44 -10.44 12.06
N TYR A 173 -6.97 -11.26 11.15
CA TYR A 173 -6.18 -11.79 10.02
C TYR A 173 -5.69 -10.66 9.09
N GLN A 174 -6.53 -9.65 8.85
CA GLN A 174 -6.16 -8.49 8.04
C GLN A 174 -4.97 -7.74 8.64
N GLN A 175 -5.06 -7.40 9.93
CA GLN A 175 -3.97 -6.73 10.64
C GLN A 175 -2.69 -7.57 10.61
N ARG A 176 -2.83 -8.88 10.84
CA ARG A 176 -1.68 -9.78 10.86
C ARG A 176 -0.99 -9.91 9.49
N ILE A 177 -1.75 -9.99 8.40
CA ILE A 177 -1.16 -10.02 7.04
C ILE A 177 -0.44 -8.70 6.74
N VAL A 178 -1.06 -7.57 7.09
CA VAL A 178 -0.45 -6.25 6.92
C VAL A 178 0.87 -6.18 7.70
N ASP A 179 0.86 -6.55 8.99
CA ASP A 179 2.06 -6.55 9.83
C ASP A 179 3.18 -7.45 9.26
N ILE A 180 2.82 -8.62 8.73
CA ILE A 180 3.77 -9.55 8.09
C ILE A 180 4.32 -8.95 6.80
N LEU A 181 3.47 -8.40 5.92
CA LEU A 181 3.88 -7.75 4.69
C LEU A 181 4.91 -6.67 4.97
N LEU A 182 4.65 -5.84 5.97
CA LEU A 182 5.55 -4.75 6.34
C LEU A 182 6.85 -5.27 6.91
N LYS A 183 6.81 -6.30 7.74
CA LYS A 183 8.03 -6.96 8.22
C LYS A 183 8.87 -7.47 7.05
N VAL A 184 8.24 -8.20 6.12
CA VAL A 184 8.89 -8.74 4.92
C VAL A 184 9.47 -7.62 4.06
N MET A 185 8.72 -6.55 3.82
CA MET A 185 9.13 -5.45 2.95
C MET A 185 10.20 -4.54 3.57
N VAL A 186 10.23 -4.40 4.90
CA VAL A 186 11.28 -3.64 5.60
C VAL A 186 12.57 -4.44 5.72
N GLU A 187 12.47 -5.76 5.90
CA GLU A 187 13.64 -6.66 6.00
C GLU A 187 14.30 -6.91 4.64
N ASN A 188 13.54 -6.87 3.55
CA ASN A 188 14.05 -7.11 2.21
C ASN A 188 14.66 -5.83 1.59
N SER A 189 15.96 -5.87 1.30
CA SER A 189 16.70 -4.79 0.64
C SER A 189 16.25 -4.49 -0.79
N ASP A 190 15.50 -5.40 -1.41
CA ASP A 190 15.12 -5.33 -2.82
C ASP A 190 13.83 -4.54 -3.05
N PHE A 191 13.06 -4.24 -2.00
CA PHE A 191 11.85 -3.45 -2.11
C PHE A 191 12.11 -2.00 -1.74
N THR A 192 11.88 -1.10 -2.68
CA THR A 192 11.78 0.33 -2.35
C THR A 192 10.41 0.60 -1.74
N PRO A 193 10.33 1.40 -0.65
CA PRO A 193 9.06 1.85 -0.07
C PRO A 193 8.06 2.46 -1.09
N SER A 194 8.55 2.86 -2.27
CA SER A 194 7.80 3.40 -3.40
C SER A 194 6.99 2.36 -4.16
N GLN A 195 7.50 1.15 -4.39
CA GLN A 195 6.73 0.08 -5.03
C GLN A 195 5.57 -0.37 -4.13
N VAL A 196 5.81 -0.34 -2.82
CA VAL A 196 4.84 -0.72 -1.78
C VAL A 196 3.77 0.36 -1.60
N GLY A 197 4.19 1.61 -1.43
CA GLY A 197 3.29 2.72 -1.19
C GLY A 197 2.44 3.06 -2.43
N LEU A 198 3.05 3.16 -3.60
CA LEU A 198 2.38 3.62 -4.81
C LEU A 198 1.23 2.69 -5.25
N HIS A 199 1.37 1.37 -5.02
CA HIS A 199 0.34 0.40 -5.39
C HIS A 199 -0.76 0.24 -4.33
N TYR A 200 -0.42 0.39 -3.04
CA TYR A 200 -1.38 0.28 -1.94
C TYR A 200 -2.21 1.56 -1.71
N LEU A 201 -1.70 2.73 -2.10
CA LEU A 201 -2.27 4.05 -1.74
C LEU A 201 -3.13 4.71 -2.82
N GLY A 202 -3.11 4.22 -4.05
CA GLY A 202 -3.78 4.85 -5.19
C GLY A 202 -5.29 4.62 -5.33
N ASN A 203 -6.06 4.54 -4.23
CA ASN A 203 -7.55 4.52 -4.17
C ASN A 203 -8.30 3.20 -3.88
N ARG A 204 -7.72 2.13 -3.31
CA ARG A 204 -8.43 0.83 -3.20
C ARG A 204 -8.43 0.07 -1.87
N VAL A 205 -7.95 0.65 -0.78
CA VAL A 205 -8.16 0.07 0.56
C VAL A 205 -8.86 1.10 1.45
N PRO A 206 -10.04 0.81 2.02
CA PRO A 206 -10.67 1.71 2.97
C PRO A 206 -9.72 2.02 4.14
N PHE A 207 -9.43 3.31 4.35
CA PHE A 207 -8.58 3.94 5.39
C PHE A 207 -8.83 3.49 6.84
N GLN A 208 -9.77 2.58 7.08
CA GLN A 208 -10.29 2.21 8.38
C GLN A 208 -9.58 1.00 9.02
N ILE A 209 -8.75 0.25 8.27
CA ILE A 209 -8.27 -1.08 8.70
C ILE A 209 -6.74 -1.19 8.81
N CYS A 210 -5.96 -0.30 8.18
CA CYS A 210 -4.50 -0.32 8.35
C CYS A 210 -4.08 0.25 9.71
N SER A 211 -3.13 -0.43 10.35
CA SER A 211 -2.34 0.11 11.47
C SER A 211 -1.62 1.37 10.99
N ARG A 212 -2.17 2.54 11.36
CA ARG A 212 -1.69 3.89 11.00
C ARG A 212 -0.19 4.12 11.24
N ALA A 213 0.42 3.37 12.16
CA ALA A 213 1.85 3.39 12.46
C ALA A 213 2.74 2.88 11.32
N LEU A 214 2.18 2.08 10.40
CA LEU A 214 2.94 1.36 9.38
C LEU A 214 2.87 2.02 8.00
N PHE A 215 1.73 2.66 7.67
CA PHE A 215 1.70 3.64 6.59
C PHE A 215 2.69 4.77 6.82
N LEU A 216 2.88 5.14 8.09
CA LEU A 216 3.84 6.15 8.50
C LEU A 216 5.29 5.72 8.30
N SER A 217 5.67 4.46 8.53
CA SER A 217 7.07 4.02 8.35
C SER A 217 7.44 3.98 6.86
N VAL A 218 6.50 3.58 6.00
CA VAL A 218 6.66 3.59 4.54
C VAL A 218 6.65 5.02 4.01
N ALA A 219 5.72 5.88 4.42
CA ALA A 219 5.70 7.29 4.03
C ALA A 219 6.94 8.05 4.52
N CYS A 220 7.38 7.81 5.76
CA CYS A 220 8.67 8.35 6.26
C CYS A 220 9.87 7.74 5.52
N GLY A 221 9.78 6.50 5.04
CA GLY A 221 10.82 5.87 4.22
C GLY A 221 10.89 6.48 2.82
N LEU A 222 9.74 6.76 2.21
CA LEU A 222 9.59 7.45 0.94
C LEU A 222 10.08 8.89 0.99
N VAL A 223 9.76 9.61 2.07
CA VAL A 223 10.30 10.95 2.37
C VAL A 223 11.83 10.95 2.49
N ARG A 224 12.44 9.80 2.79
CA ARG A 224 13.90 9.61 2.91
C ARG A 224 14.54 9.05 1.65
N SER A 225 13.76 8.76 0.60
CA SER A 225 14.29 8.30 -0.69
C SER A 225 15.18 9.38 -1.30
N CYS A 226 16.24 8.95 -2.00
CA CYS A 226 17.10 9.86 -2.77
C CYS A 226 16.48 10.25 -4.12
N ASP A 227 15.34 9.67 -4.49
CA ASP A 227 14.61 9.99 -5.73
C ASP A 227 13.59 11.11 -5.47
N PRO A 228 13.69 12.27 -6.14
CA PRO A 228 12.79 13.39 -5.93
C PRO A 228 11.32 13.07 -6.25
N VAL A 229 11.03 12.12 -7.15
CA VAL A 229 9.65 11.74 -7.49
C VAL A 229 9.02 10.93 -6.36
N GLU A 230 9.77 9.98 -5.81
CA GLU A 230 9.36 9.15 -4.68
C GLU A 230 9.16 9.99 -3.41
N ALA A 231 10.04 10.97 -3.20
CA ALA A 231 9.98 11.87 -2.07
C ALA A 231 8.72 12.76 -2.12
N VAL A 232 8.35 13.29 -3.28
CA VAL A 232 7.11 14.07 -3.48
C VAL A 232 5.87 13.21 -3.23
N ILE A 233 5.82 12.00 -3.78
CA ILE A 233 4.68 11.09 -3.59
C ILE A 233 4.55 10.70 -2.12
N GLY A 234 5.67 10.38 -1.45
CA GLY A 234 5.71 10.11 -0.01
C GLY A 234 5.20 11.26 0.83
N SER A 235 5.52 12.50 0.44
CA SER A 235 5.05 13.70 1.13
C SER A 235 3.54 13.93 1.00
N GLN A 236 2.98 13.73 -0.20
CA GLN A 236 1.54 13.88 -0.46
C GLN A 236 0.74 12.84 0.33
N VAL A 237 1.17 11.59 0.30
CA VAL A 237 0.58 10.50 1.08
C VAL A 237 0.64 10.80 2.57
N LEU A 238 1.78 11.27 3.07
CA LEU A 238 1.95 11.59 4.49
C LEU A 238 1.01 12.72 4.92
N LEU A 239 0.79 13.72 4.06
CA LEU A 239 -0.15 14.81 4.32
C LEU A 239 -1.59 14.31 4.43
N GLU A 240 -2.04 13.45 3.50
CA GLU A 240 -3.37 12.84 3.54
C GLU A 240 -3.57 11.96 4.78
N LEU A 241 -2.54 11.20 5.16
CA LEU A 241 -2.55 10.39 6.38
C LEU A 241 -2.69 11.25 7.64
N LEU A 242 -2.02 12.39 7.70
CA LEU A 242 -2.11 13.33 8.83
C LEU A 242 -3.49 13.97 8.93
N GLN A 243 -4.10 14.33 7.79
CA GLN A 243 -5.44 14.94 7.73
C GLN A 243 -6.55 13.96 8.19
N VAL A 244 -6.46 12.68 7.80
CA VAL A 244 -7.45 11.65 8.17
C VAL A 244 -7.18 11.08 9.58
N GLY A 245 -5.91 11.00 9.97
CA GLY A 245 -5.45 10.31 11.17
C GLY A 245 -5.47 11.14 12.45
N GLY A 246 -5.27 12.46 12.35
CA GLY A 246 -5.02 13.35 13.47
C GLY A 246 -3.64 13.14 14.12
N VAL A 247 -3.06 14.19 14.71
CA VAL A 247 -1.63 14.19 15.12
C VAL A 247 -1.33 13.34 16.38
N GLY A 248 -2.36 12.92 17.13
CA GLY A 248 -2.21 12.33 18.47
C GLY A 248 -1.54 10.95 18.56
N GLN A 249 -1.26 10.28 17.44
CA GLN A 249 -0.57 8.98 17.40
C GLN A 249 0.93 9.09 17.02
N PHE A 250 1.44 10.30 16.83
CA PHE A 250 2.78 10.55 16.31
C PHE A 250 3.73 11.11 17.37
N ASP A 251 5.02 10.82 17.22
CA ASP A 251 6.07 11.67 17.81
C ASP A 251 6.23 12.91 16.92
N GLU A 252 5.44 13.94 17.24
CA GLU A 252 5.42 15.21 16.52
C GLU A 252 6.81 15.84 16.37
N GLY A 253 7.70 15.66 17.36
CA GLY A 253 9.04 16.23 17.33
C GLY A 253 9.92 15.55 16.29
N ARG A 254 9.84 14.22 16.20
CA ARG A 254 10.59 13.44 15.20
C ARG A 254 10.06 13.67 13.78
N LEU A 255 8.75 13.74 13.61
CA LEU A 255 8.12 13.96 12.29
C LEU A 255 8.47 15.35 11.74
N LEU A 256 8.40 16.37 12.61
CA LEU A 256 8.78 17.73 12.24
C LEU A 256 10.25 17.81 11.81
N GLY A 257 11.16 17.19 12.57
CA GLY A 257 12.59 17.20 12.21
C GLY A 257 12.91 16.44 10.92
N LEU A 258 12.07 15.50 10.48
CA LEU A 258 12.19 14.84 9.18
C LEU A 258 11.65 15.73 8.06
N ALA A 259 10.48 16.35 8.25
CA ALA A 259 9.86 17.23 7.27
C ALA A 259 10.72 18.49 7.00
N GLU A 260 11.31 19.07 8.04
CA GLU A 260 12.23 20.21 7.91
C GLU A 260 13.49 19.85 7.12
N LYS A 261 14.06 18.65 7.34
CA LYS A 261 15.25 18.16 6.63
C LYS A 261 14.98 17.83 5.18
N ALA A 262 13.77 17.36 4.88
CA ALA A 262 13.34 16.99 3.53
C ALA A 262 12.72 18.17 2.76
N GLU A 263 12.68 19.38 3.35
CA GLU A 263 12.09 20.58 2.75
C GLU A 263 10.60 20.42 2.35
N PHE A 264 9.86 19.55 3.04
CA PHE A 264 8.43 19.34 2.80
C PHE A 264 7.58 20.35 3.56
N TYR A 265 7.49 21.56 3.00
CA TYR A 265 6.85 22.71 3.63
C TYR A 265 5.35 22.56 3.88
N GLN A 266 4.62 21.73 3.13
CA GLN A 266 3.19 21.44 3.35
C GLN A 266 2.95 20.65 4.65
N ILE A 267 3.79 19.66 4.92
CA ILE A 267 3.70 18.86 6.14
C ILE A 267 4.14 19.69 7.34
N CYS A 268 5.20 20.49 7.20
CA CYS A 268 5.63 21.42 8.23
C CYS A 268 4.53 22.41 8.60
N GLU A 269 3.85 23.00 7.60
CA GLU A 269 2.71 23.90 7.81
C GLU A 269 1.61 23.23 8.64
N PHE A 270 1.15 22.04 8.22
CA PHE A 270 0.11 21.30 8.95
C PHE A 270 0.51 21.02 10.40
N LEU A 271 1.77 20.62 10.65
CA LEU A 271 2.25 20.34 12.00
C LEU A 271 2.42 21.61 12.86
N TYR A 272 2.83 22.73 12.26
CA TYR A 272 2.94 24.00 12.96
C TYR A 272 1.59 24.64 13.25
N GLU A 273 0.60 24.45 12.38
CA GLU A 273 -0.76 24.96 12.57
C GLU A 273 -1.40 24.32 13.80
N GLN A 274 -1.20 23.01 13.98
CA GLN A 274 -1.65 22.27 15.18
C GLN A 274 -0.96 22.74 16.47
N LYS A 275 0.23 23.35 16.35
CA LYS A 275 1.00 23.90 17.47
C LYS A 275 0.83 25.42 17.63
N HIS A 276 0.01 26.06 16.80
CA HIS A 276 -0.14 27.52 16.77
C HIS A 276 1.19 28.28 16.53
N LEU A 277 2.16 27.64 15.86
CA LEU A 277 3.48 28.22 15.56
C LEU A 277 3.47 28.94 14.20
N HIS A 278 2.71 30.03 14.11
CA HIS A 278 2.51 30.76 12.86
C HIS A 278 3.77 31.45 12.31
N ASP A 279 4.72 31.75 13.18
CA ASP A 279 6.04 32.30 12.84
C ASP A 279 6.82 31.36 11.90
N LYS A 280 6.75 30.05 12.16
CA LYS A 280 7.42 29.05 11.34
C LYS A 280 6.66 28.70 10.06
N ILE A 281 5.34 28.88 10.05
CA ILE A 281 4.51 28.71 8.86
C ILE A 281 4.89 29.75 7.79
N LEU A 282 5.08 31.02 8.18
CA LEU A 282 5.55 32.06 7.26
C LEU A 282 6.89 31.70 6.63
N HIS A 283 7.80 31.12 7.41
CA HIS A 283 9.10 30.66 6.92
C HIS A 283 8.98 29.50 5.92
N CYS A 284 8.02 28.59 6.13
CA CYS A 284 7.71 27.53 5.17
C CYS A 284 7.25 28.10 3.82
N TYR A 285 6.33 29.07 3.84
CA TYR A 285 5.88 29.74 2.62
C TYR A 285 7.00 30.51 1.92
N LEU A 286 7.84 31.24 2.64
CA LEU A 286 8.95 32.01 2.04
C LEU A 286 10.02 31.12 1.39
N ARG A 287 10.14 29.86 1.82
CA ARG A 287 11.10 28.91 1.25
C ARG A 287 10.53 28.04 0.13
N ASP A 288 9.22 27.86 0.07
CA ASP A 288 8.54 27.05 -0.95
C ASP A 288 8.40 27.80 -2.30
N PRO A 289 9.19 27.49 -3.34
CA PRO A 289 9.15 28.23 -4.62
C PRO A 289 7.81 28.12 -5.35
N VAL A 290 6.99 27.10 -5.06
CA VAL A 290 5.70 26.89 -5.73
C VAL A 290 4.59 27.66 -5.01
N ARG A 291 4.61 27.71 -3.68
CA ARG A 291 3.54 28.31 -2.86
C ARG A 291 3.89 29.68 -2.27
N LYS A 292 5.07 30.22 -2.56
CA LYS A 292 5.52 31.55 -2.09
C LYS A 292 4.49 32.67 -2.25
N GLU A 293 3.69 32.66 -3.32
CA GLU A 293 2.65 33.67 -3.54
C GLU A 293 1.41 33.49 -2.67
N GLU A 294 1.14 32.28 -2.16
CA GLU A 294 -0.02 32.00 -1.30
C GLU A 294 0.15 32.59 0.10
N ILE A 295 1.36 33.03 0.46
CA ILE A 295 1.65 33.67 1.75
C ILE A 295 0.75 34.89 2.01
N PHE A 296 0.41 35.65 0.97
CA PHE A 296 -0.48 36.81 1.08
C PHE A 296 -1.89 36.40 1.48
N ASN A 297 -2.40 35.29 0.92
CA ASN A 297 -3.70 34.74 1.28
C ASN A 297 -3.70 34.22 2.71
N TYR A 298 -2.62 33.54 3.12
CA TYR A 298 -2.46 33.05 4.49
C TYR A 298 -2.45 34.20 5.52
N ILE A 299 -1.62 35.23 5.29
CA ILE A 299 -1.56 36.41 6.17
C ILE A 299 -2.92 37.12 6.21
N HIS A 300 -3.56 37.32 5.04
CA HIS A 300 -4.87 37.95 4.97
C HIS A 300 -5.93 37.16 5.76
N ASN A 301 -5.97 35.84 5.60
CA ASN A 301 -6.93 34.98 6.29
C ASN A 301 -6.70 34.99 7.81
N LEU A 302 -5.44 34.92 8.26
CA LEU A 302 -5.11 34.94 9.69
C LEU A 302 -5.50 36.27 10.35
N LEU A 303 -5.26 37.39 9.67
CA LEU A 303 -5.59 38.72 10.19
C LEU A 303 -7.10 39.00 10.15
N SER A 304 -7.79 38.55 9.11
CA SER A 304 -9.21 38.85 8.87
C SER A 304 -10.18 37.94 9.63
N MET A 305 -9.81 36.67 9.86
CA MET A 305 -10.74 35.70 10.44
C MET A 305 -10.96 35.93 11.95
N PRO A 306 -12.21 35.76 12.45
CA PRO A 306 -12.56 36.00 13.85
C PRO A 306 -12.19 34.86 14.83
N GLY A 307 -11.27 33.96 14.46
CA GLY A 307 -10.88 32.78 15.25
C GLY A 307 -9.49 32.84 15.91
N TYR A 308 -8.65 33.81 15.55
CA TYR A 308 -7.26 33.90 16.05
C TYR A 308 -7.14 34.93 17.17
N SER A 309 -6.28 34.65 18.15
CA SER A 309 -5.98 35.56 19.26
C SER A 309 -5.24 36.81 18.79
N SER A 310 -5.36 37.90 19.55
CA SER A 310 -4.64 39.15 19.26
C SER A 310 -3.11 38.97 19.30
N GLU A 311 -2.62 38.03 20.10
CA GLU A 311 -1.18 37.71 20.24
C GLU A 311 -0.65 36.98 18.99
N GLU A 312 -1.40 36.00 18.46
CA GLU A 312 -1.05 35.31 17.21
C GLU A 312 -1.02 36.29 16.03
N LYS A 313 -2.01 37.19 15.94
CA LYS A 313 -2.06 38.22 14.89
C LYS A 313 -0.86 39.17 14.96
N HIS A 314 -0.46 39.58 16.17
CA HIS A 314 0.68 40.47 16.36
C HIS A 314 2.02 39.79 16.05
N CYS A 315 2.19 38.52 16.44
CA CYS A 315 3.41 37.75 16.16
C CYS A 315 3.65 37.54 14.66
N VAL A 316 2.60 37.16 13.93
CA VAL A 316 2.64 36.99 12.46
C VAL A 316 2.98 38.32 11.79
N TRP A 317 2.43 39.41 12.28
CA TRP A 317 2.70 40.75 11.76
C TRP A 317 4.15 41.19 11.97
N ASP A 318 4.69 41.08 13.18
CA ASP A 318 6.08 41.44 13.46
C ASP A 318 7.05 40.69 12.55
N LYS A 319 6.73 39.42 12.26
CA LYS A 319 7.53 38.59 11.36
C LYS A 319 7.33 38.95 9.89
N ALA A 320 6.11 39.23 9.45
CA ALA A 320 5.84 39.73 8.10
C ALA A 320 6.55 41.08 7.85
N LEU A 321 6.61 41.95 8.86
CA LEU A 321 7.37 43.19 8.83
C LEU A 321 8.88 42.97 8.72
N LEU A 322 9.44 41.98 9.42
CA LEU A 322 10.85 41.63 9.30
C LEU A 322 11.20 41.14 7.89
N HIS A 323 10.27 40.46 7.22
CA HIS A 323 10.43 39.93 5.87
C HIS A 323 9.77 40.80 4.79
N ILE A 324 9.39 42.06 5.10
CA ILE A 324 8.62 42.91 4.19
C ILE A 324 9.35 43.22 2.89
N ALA A 325 10.69 43.32 2.93
CA ALA A 325 11.51 43.52 1.74
C ALA A 325 11.39 42.31 0.79
N GLU A 326 11.43 41.08 1.33
CA GLU A 326 11.26 39.85 0.56
C GLU A 326 9.84 39.75 -0.02
N LEU A 327 8.82 40.13 0.74
CA LEU A 327 7.42 40.17 0.28
C LEU A 327 7.21 41.18 -0.86
N VAL A 328 7.80 42.38 -0.75
CA VAL A 328 7.74 43.40 -1.80
C VAL A 328 8.46 42.93 -3.05
N THR A 329 9.57 42.19 -2.93
CA THR A 329 10.23 41.59 -4.10
C THR A 329 9.43 40.47 -4.75
N LEU A 330 8.59 39.76 -3.98
CA LEU A 330 7.70 38.71 -4.47
C LEU A 330 6.53 39.29 -5.26
N ASP A 331 5.75 40.18 -4.64
CA ASP A 331 4.65 40.88 -5.31
C ASP A 331 4.44 42.27 -4.66
N PRO A 332 4.87 43.36 -5.32
CA PRO A 332 4.72 44.71 -4.81
C PRO A 332 3.25 45.13 -4.64
N VAL A 333 2.35 44.64 -5.50
CA VAL A 333 0.94 45.04 -5.52
C VAL A 333 0.20 44.38 -4.36
N LYS A 334 0.31 43.05 -4.24
CA LYS A 334 -0.29 42.32 -3.10
C LYS A 334 0.29 42.76 -1.76
N SER A 335 1.57 43.09 -1.71
CA SER A 335 2.21 43.63 -0.49
C SER A 335 1.62 44.99 -0.10
N ALA A 336 1.43 45.89 -1.06
CA ALA A 336 0.83 47.20 -0.81
C ALA A 336 -0.63 47.06 -0.35
N ASP A 337 -1.40 46.19 -1.00
CA ASP A 337 -2.80 45.93 -0.65
C ASP A 337 -2.93 45.32 0.75
N MET A 338 -2.08 44.37 1.11
CA MET A 338 -2.05 43.75 2.44
C MET A 338 -1.77 44.79 3.54
N VAL A 339 -0.76 45.65 3.34
CA VAL A 339 -0.41 46.71 4.30
C VAL A 339 -1.53 47.75 4.39
N ALA A 340 -2.12 48.15 3.25
CA ALA A 340 -3.20 49.13 3.22
C ALA A 340 -4.50 48.64 3.88
N MET A 341 -4.84 47.36 3.69
CA MET A 341 -6.07 46.78 4.26
C MET A 341 -5.97 46.55 5.76
N HIS A 342 -4.84 46.00 6.23
CA HIS A 342 -4.73 45.54 7.61
C HIS A 342 -4.08 46.56 8.54
N PHE A 343 -3.15 47.39 8.04
CA PHE A 343 -2.35 48.28 8.88
C PHE A 343 -2.02 49.63 8.19
N PRO A 344 -3.03 50.48 7.94
CA PRO A 344 -2.84 51.76 7.28
C PRO A 344 -1.93 52.73 8.06
N GLU A 345 -1.77 52.54 9.38
CA GLU A 345 -0.96 53.40 10.24
C GLU A 345 0.56 53.11 10.12
N GLU A 346 0.94 51.88 9.77
CA GLU A 346 2.34 51.42 9.66
C GLU A 346 2.95 51.66 8.26
N VAL A 347 2.17 52.21 7.32
CA VAL A 347 2.62 52.51 5.94
C VAL A 347 3.86 53.41 5.93
N ARG A 348 3.89 54.46 6.76
CA ARG A 348 5.01 55.42 6.80
C ARG A 348 6.31 54.79 7.37
N PRO A 349 6.28 54.07 8.51
CA PRO A 349 7.42 53.30 9.00
C PRO A 349 7.97 52.29 7.98
N ILE A 350 7.10 51.56 7.28
CA ILE A 350 7.49 50.53 6.30
C ILE A 350 8.20 51.17 5.11
N ILE A 351 7.66 52.25 4.54
CA ILE A 351 8.29 52.99 3.44
C ILE A 351 9.68 53.49 3.86
N THR A 352 9.82 53.99 5.08
CA THR A 352 11.12 54.48 5.59
C THR A 352 12.13 53.34 5.73
N ARG A 353 11.72 52.15 6.15
CA ARG A 353 12.59 50.96 6.21
C ARG A 353 13.02 50.48 4.82
N LEU A 354 12.08 50.43 3.87
CA LEU A 354 12.35 49.98 2.49
C LEU A 354 13.21 50.96 1.68
N GLN A 355 13.30 52.23 2.09
CA GLN A 355 14.19 53.22 1.47
C GLN A 355 15.65 53.12 1.94
N VAL A 356 15.89 52.42 3.05
CA VAL A 356 17.21 52.28 3.69
C VAL A 356 17.85 50.90 3.43
N SER A 357 17.03 49.89 3.12
CA SER A 357 17.43 48.59 2.58
C SER A 357 17.64 48.64 1.07
#